data_AF-A0A1G0YW89-F1
#
_entry.id   AF-A0A1G0YW89-F1
#
_cell.length_a   1.000
_cell.length_b   1.000
_cell.length_c   1.000
_cell.angle_alpha   90.00
_cell.angle_beta   90.00
_cell.angle_gamma   90.00
#
_symmetry.space_group_name_H-M   'P 1'
#
loop_
_entity.id
_entity.type
_entity.pdbx_description
1 polymer ?
#
loop_
_entity_poly.entity_id
_entity_poly.type
_entity_poly.pdbx_seq_one_letter_code
_entity_poly.pdbx_strand_id
1 'polypeptide(L)'
;MRRSKDETCNIVELFQSIIDYGRAIKNYCVFAKSFHETIQNAGGFDVVDSKCNDILASHGKEYRIFLPDEIQKRRTLLFKILKALELNSSTQDDHLIAAMHYILDNEKKRALFLPNEVELPFITNFWQKRVYSGGSKNPKVNRKVLESCILEFVSKGLNCWCNNFSVN
;
A
#
# COMPACT_ATOMS: atom_id res chain seq x y z
N MET A 1 -11.65 20.81 11.25
CA MET A 1 -12.85 19.97 11.10
C MET A 1 -13.68 20.30 9.87
N ARG A 2 -13.91 21.58 9.48
CA ARG A 2 -14.63 21.94 8.22
C ARG A 2 -13.92 21.48 6.93
N ARG A 3 -12.60 21.69 6.82
CA ARG A 3 -11.80 21.35 5.63
C ARG A 3 -11.87 19.88 5.18
N SER A 4 -11.82 18.93 6.13
CA SER A 4 -11.91 17.49 5.85
C SER A 4 -13.30 17.06 5.36
N LYS A 5 -14.36 17.76 5.77
CA LYS A 5 -15.73 17.48 5.33
C LYS A 5 -15.95 17.94 3.89
N ASP A 6 -15.45 19.12 3.55
CA ASP A 6 -15.52 19.68 2.18
C ASP A 6 -14.70 18.84 1.20
N GLU A 7 -13.51 18.37 1.59
CA GLU A 7 -12.68 17.48 0.77
C GLU A 7 -13.36 16.13 0.49
N THR A 8 -14.05 15.58 1.50
CA THR A 8 -14.84 14.34 1.35
C THR A 8 -16.00 14.55 0.37
N CYS A 9 -16.76 15.63 0.51
CA CYS A 9 -17.87 15.95 -0.39
C CYS A 9 -17.39 16.12 -1.84
N ASN A 10 -16.29 16.84 -2.06
CA ASN A 10 -15.76 17.09 -3.40
C ASN A 10 -15.38 15.80 -4.14
N ILE A 11 -14.78 14.82 -3.45
CA ILE A 11 -14.44 13.54 -4.06
C ILE A 11 -15.68 12.69 -4.33
N VAL A 12 -16.65 12.69 -3.42
CA VAL A 12 -17.92 11.96 -3.63
C VAL A 12 -18.70 12.56 -4.80
N GLU A 13 -18.76 13.88 -4.94
CA GLU A 13 -19.37 14.57 -6.08
C GLU A 13 -18.68 14.24 -7.40
N LEU A 14 -17.34 14.17 -7.40
CA LEU A 14 -16.56 13.75 -8.57
C LEU A 14 -16.93 12.32 -9.00
N PHE A 15 -16.99 11.38 -8.05
CA PHE A 15 -17.40 10.00 -8.34
C PHE A 15 -18.85 9.92 -8.83
N GLN A 16 -19.74 10.73 -8.25
CA GLN A 16 -21.14 10.79 -8.67
C GLN A 16 -21.25 11.24 -10.13
N SER A 17 -20.51 12.28 -10.54
CA SER A 17 -20.52 12.75 -11.94
C SER A 17 -20.03 11.66 -12.90
N ILE A 18 -18.96 10.94 -12.53
CA ILE A 18 -18.42 9.83 -13.32
C ILE A 18 -19.49 8.72 -13.50
N ILE A 19 -20.20 8.37 -12.42
CA ILE A 19 -21.27 7.36 -12.48
C ILE A 19 -22.41 7.84 -13.39
N ASP A 20 -22.80 9.10 -13.30
CA ASP A 20 -23.88 9.66 -14.11
C ASP A 20 -23.51 9.72 -15.60
N TYR A 21 -22.25 10.07 -15.93
CA TYR A 21 -21.72 9.93 -17.29
C TYR A 21 -21.75 8.47 -17.77
N GLY A 22 -21.37 7.53 -16.92
CA GLY A 22 -21.38 6.10 -17.25
C GLY A 22 -22.78 5.53 -17.51
N ARG A 23 -23.81 6.07 -16.84
CA ARG A 23 -25.21 5.70 -17.10
C ARG A 23 -25.72 6.26 -18.44
N ALA A 24 -25.31 7.48 -18.79
CA ALA A 24 -25.75 8.15 -20.01
C ALA A 24 -25.02 7.66 -21.26
N ILE A 25 -23.73 7.30 -21.14
CA ILE A 25 -22.87 6.96 -22.27
C ILE A 25 -22.75 5.43 -22.41
N LYS A 26 -23.44 4.87 -23.41
CA LYS A 26 -23.38 3.43 -23.72
C LYS A 26 -22.12 3.01 -24.50
N ASN A 27 -21.37 3.97 -25.05
CA ASN A 27 -20.12 3.70 -25.78
C ASN A 27 -18.92 3.82 -24.84
N TYR A 28 -18.27 2.70 -24.56
CA TYR A 28 -17.16 2.62 -23.61
C TYR A 28 -15.94 3.48 -23.99
N CYS A 29 -15.65 3.68 -25.28
CA CYS A 29 -14.53 4.53 -25.71
C CYS A 29 -14.80 6.01 -25.42
N VAL A 30 -16.06 6.44 -25.59
CA VAL A 30 -16.48 7.81 -25.26
C VAL A 30 -16.47 8.01 -23.75
N PHE A 31 -16.97 7.02 -22.98
CA PHE A 31 -16.89 7.06 -21.52
C PHE A 31 -15.46 7.15 -21.01
N ALA A 32 -14.53 6.34 -21.55
CA ALA A 32 -13.13 6.38 -21.14
C ALA A 32 -12.48 7.74 -21.37
N LYS A 33 -12.79 8.40 -22.50
CA LYS A 33 -12.32 9.75 -22.80
C LYS A 33 -12.91 10.77 -21.81
N SER A 34 -14.23 10.76 -21.61
CA SER A 34 -14.90 11.67 -20.67
C SER A 34 -14.45 11.47 -19.22
N PHE A 35 -14.21 10.22 -18.81
CA PHE A 35 -13.63 9.90 -17.50
C PHE A 35 -12.23 10.53 -17.35
N HIS A 36 -11.36 10.34 -18.35
CA HIS A 36 -10.02 10.92 -18.32
C HIS A 36 -10.07 12.45 -18.23
N GLU A 37 -10.88 13.10 -19.06
CA GLU A 37 -11.08 14.56 -19.03
C GLU A 37 -11.62 15.04 -17.68
N THR A 38 -12.58 14.32 -17.09
CA THR A 38 -13.17 14.65 -15.78
C THR A 38 -12.13 14.61 -14.66
N ILE A 39 -11.26 13.59 -14.66
CA ILE A 39 -10.15 13.50 -13.68
C ILE A 39 -9.09 14.59 -13.91
N GLN A 40 -8.76 14.89 -15.17
CA GLN A 40 -7.81 15.98 -15.49
C GLN A 40 -8.35 17.34 -15.00
N ASN A 41 -9.63 17.61 -15.22
CA ASN A 41 -10.29 18.84 -14.76
C ASN A 41 -10.33 18.95 -13.22
N ALA A 42 -10.35 17.81 -12.51
CA ALA A 42 -10.27 17.75 -11.05
C ALA A 42 -8.85 17.98 -10.48
N GLY A 43 -7.86 18.25 -11.34
CA GLY A 43 -6.46 18.48 -10.99
C GLY A 43 -5.52 17.32 -11.38
N GLY A 44 -6.01 16.30 -12.09
CA GLY A 44 -5.23 15.16 -12.53
C GLY A 44 -5.24 13.99 -11.55
N PHE A 45 -4.74 12.83 -12.02
CA PHE A 45 -4.78 11.58 -11.28
C PHE A 45 -4.04 11.65 -9.94
N ASP A 46 -2.85 12.26 -9.90
CA ASP A 46 -2.06 12.35 -8.68
C ASP A 46 -2.74 13.19 -7.60
N VAL A 47 -3.38 14.30 -7.99
CA VAL A 47 -4.11 15.18 -7.06
C VAL A 47 -5.37 14.50 -6.52
N VAL A 48 -6.10 13.80 -7.39
CA VAL A 48 -7.29 13.04 -6.99
C VAL A 48 -6.90 11.85 -6.09
N ASP A 49 -5.81 11.15 -6.39
CA ASP A 49 -5.30 10.06 -5.55
C ASP A 49 -4.88 10.57 -4.17
N SER A 50 -4.14 11.67 -4.10
CA SER A 50 -3.75 12.30 -2.83
C SER A 50 -4.99 12.65 -1.97
N LYS A 51 -6.02 13.26 -2.57
CA LYS A 51 -7.26 13.60 -1.85
C LYS A 51 -8.02 12.36 -1.37
N CYS A 52 -8.09 11.31 -2.19
CA CYS A 52 -8.67 10.04 -1.78
C CYS A 52 -7.90 9.42 -0.61
N ASN A 53 -6.57 9.48 -0.64
CA ASN A 53 -5.73 9.05 0.45
C ASN A 53 -6.05 9.90 1.70
N ASP A 54 -6.05 11.23 1.66
CA ASP A 54 -6.36 12.09 2.81
C ASP A 54 -7.73 11.77 3.48
N ILE A 55 -8.75 11.46 2.68
CA ILE A 55 -10.06 10.99 3.16
C ILE A 55 -9.93 9.63 3.85
N LEU A 56 -9.17 8.69 3.27
CA LEU A 56 -8.91 7.40 3.88
C LEU A 56 -8.08 7.50 5.17
N ALA A 57 -7.24 8.53 5.31
CA ALA A 57 -6.51 8.84 6.56
C ALA A 57 -7.46 9.31 7.67
N SER A 58 -8.42 10.15 7.30
CA SER A 58 -9.30 10.85 8.24
C SER A 58 -10.55 10.06 8.60
N HIS A 59 -11.06 9.24 7.67
CA HIS A 59 -12.33 8.50 7.81
C HIS A 59 -12.23 7.02 7.40
N GLY A 60 -11.14 6.62 6.75
CA GLY A 60 -10.94 5.24 6.34
C GLY A 60 -10.43 4.37 7.48
N LYS A 61 -10.85 3.10 7.51
CA LYS A 61 -10.23 2.07 8.36
C LYS A 61 -8.85 1.63 7.84
N GLU A 62 -8.39 2.22 6.73
CA GLU A 62 -7.29 1.71 5.92
C GLU A 62 -6.01 2.55 6.09
N TYR A 63 -5.44 2.50 7.30
CA TYR A 63 -4.20 3.21 7.65
C TYR A 63 -2.98 2.78 6.82
N ARG A 64 -3.05 1.61 6.15
CA ARG A 64 -1.94 1.03 5.39
C ARG A 64 -1.51 1.89 4.19
N ILE A 65 -2.35 2.84 3.79
CA ILE A 65 -2.05 3.79 2.71
C ILE A 65 -0.87 4.70 3.04
N PHE A 66 -0.73 5.09 4.32
CA PHE A 66 0.32 6.02 4.78
C PHE A 66 1.57 5.32 5.29
N LEU A 67 1.48 4.01 5.52
CA LEU A 67 2.61 3.24 6.04
C LEU A 67 3.89 3.45 5.23
N PRO A 68 3.89 3.50 3.88
CA PRO A 68 5.09 3.83 3.12
C PRO A 68 5.78 5.10 3.58
N ASP A 69 5.07 6.22 3.67
CA ASP A 69 5.70 7.50 4.00
C ASP A 69 6.13 7.55 5.48
N GLU A 70 5.32 7.02 6.39
CA GLU A 70 5.66 6.95 7.81
C GLU A 70 6.86 6.03 8.09
N ILE A 71 6.93 4.89 7.40
CA ILE A 71 8.05 3.97 7.50
C ILE A 71 9.30 4.60 6.90
N GLN A 72 9.21 5.30 5.76
CA GLN A 72 10.37 5.96 5.17
C GLN A 72 10.99 7.00 6.13
N LYS A 73 10.18 7.74 6.90
CA LYS A 73 10.68 8.70 7.92
C LYS A 73 11.53 8.03 9.01
N ARG A 74 11.26 6.76 9.32
CA ARG A 74 11.90 6.01 10.41
C ARG A 74 12.67 4.78 9.91
N ARG A 75 12.91 4.68 8.61
CA ARG A 75 13.39 3.45 7.95
C ARG A 75 14.65 2.91 8.60
N THR A 76 15.63 3.77 8.85
CA THR A 76 16.90 3.36 9.48
C THR A 76 16.69 2.73 10.85
N LEU A 77 15.79 3.28 11.67
CA LEU A 77 15.48 2.74 12.99
C LEU A 77 14.75 1.39 12.86
N LEU A 78 13.76 1.31 11.99
CA LEU A 78 12.98 0.09 11.77
C LEU A 78 13.85 -1.06 11.24
N PHE A 79 14.80 -0.78 10.35
CA PHE A 79 15.76 -1.78 9.87
C PHE A 79 16.76 -2.20 10.95
N LYS A 80 17.17 -1.30 11.85
CA LYS A 80 17.99 -1.67 13.02
C LYS A 80 17.23 -2.61 13.95
N ILE A 81 15.96 -2.32 14.23
CA ILE A 81 15.08 -3.21 15.02
C ILE A 81 14.95 -4.55 14.30
N LEU A 82 14.68 -4.54 13.00
CA LEU A 82 14.51 -5.77 12.21
C LEU A 82 15.73 -6.69 12.27
N LYS A 83 16.94 -6.14 12.23
CA LYS A 83 18.20 -6.89 12.40
C LYS A 83 18.38 -7.44 13.81
N ALA A 84 17.94 -6.69 14.83
CA ALA A 84 18.07 -7.08 16.22
C ALA A 84 17.08 -8.17 16.64
N LEU A 85 16.01 -8.38 15.88
CA LEU A 85 15.00 -9.39 16.21
C LEU A 85 15.50 -10.84 16.07
N GLU A 86 16.66 -11.09 15.46
CA GLU A 86 17.28 -12.43 15.28
C GLU A 86 16.25 -13.56 15.07
N LEU A 87 15.26 -13.32 14.19
CA LEU A 87 14.16 -14.26 14.00
C LEU A 87 14.67 -15.48 13.26
N ASN A 88 14.77 -16.58 14.00
CA ASN A 88 15.07 -17.89 13.44
C ASN A 88 13.75 -18.63 13.19
N SER A 89 13.64 -19.23 12.00
CA SER A 89 12.58 -20.14 11.63
C SER A 89 12.34 -21.17 12.73
N SER A 90 11.10 -21.28 13.22
CA SER A 90 10.71 -22.39 14.11
C SER A 90 9.69 -23.34 13.47
N THR A 91 9.27 -23.08 12.22
CA THR A 91 8.18 -23.80 11.54
C THR A 91 8.39 -23.91 10.04
N GLN A 92 7.76 -24.91 9.41
CA GLN A 92 7.88 -25.25 7.98
C GLN A 92 7.38 -24.17 6.98
N ASP A 93 6.66 -23.14 7.43
CA ASP A 93 6.20 -22.03 6.59
C ASP A 93 6.86 -20.72 7.05
N ASP A 94 7.85 -20.28 6.29
CA ASP A 94 8.77 -19.22 6.68
C ASP A 94 8.76 -18.03 5.69
N HIS A 95 7.70 -17.91 4.89
CA HIS A 95 7.61 -16.89 3.84
C HIS A 95 7.79 -15.45 4.38
N LEU A 96 7.34 -15.15 5.61
CA LEU A 96 7.55 -13.84 6.22
C LEU A 96 9.03 -13.60 6.58
N ILE A 97 9.72 -14.61 7.12
CA ILE A 97 11.16 -14.52 7.44
C ILE A 97 11.98 -14.39 6.16
N ALA A 98 11.67 -15.17 5.13
CA ALA A 98 12.28 -15.03 3.81
C ALA A 98 12.10 -13.61 3.24
N ALA A 99 10.89 -13.03 3.37
CA ALA A 99 10.62 -11.67 2.94
C ALA A 99 11.38 -10.61 3.76
N MET A 100 11.56 -10.83 5.07
CA MET A 100 12.40 -9.98 5.91
C MET A 100 13.86 -9.98 5.46
N HIS A 101 14.45 -11.16 5.23
CA HIS A 101 15.80 -11.26 4.70
C HIS A 101 15.92 -10.57 3.35
N TYR A 102 14.93 -10.74 2.48
CA TYR A 102 14.89 -10.06 1.19
C TYR A 102 14.99 -8.54 1.31
N ILE A 103 14.21 -7.90 2.19
CA ILE A 103 14.32 -6.43 2.35
C ILE A 103 15.62 -6.00 3.03
N LEU A 104 16.18 -6.81 3.94
CA LEU A 104 17.48 -6.55 4.59
C LEU A 104 18.63 -6.60 3.59
N ASP A 105 18.67 -7.61 2.72
CA ASP A 105 19.67 -7.77 1.66
C ASP A 105 19.63 -6.61 0.66
N ASN A 106 18.44 -6.03 0.48
CA ASN A 106 18.20 -4.90 -0.40
C ASN A 106 18.22 -3.53 0.32
N GLU A 107 18.57 -3.47 1.62
CA GLU A 107 18.47 -2.25 2.44
C GLU A 107 19.21 -1.06 1.82
N LYS A 108 20.41 -1.31 1.27
CA LYS A 108 21.29 -0.27 0.71
C LYS A 108 20.88 0.16 -0.70
N LYS A 109 20.01 -0.60 -1.38
CA LYS A 109 19.55 -0.26 -2.74
C LYS A 109 18.61 0.94 -2.66
N ARG A 110 18.84 1.95 -3.50
CA ARG A 110 18.01 3.17 -3.60
C ARG A 110 16.99 3.13 -4.73
N ALA A 111 16.96 2.05 -5.52
CA ALA A 111 16.04 1.90 -6.64
C ALA A 111 14.57 1.98 -6.17
N LEU A 112 13.71 2.57 -7.00
CA LEU A 112 12.26 2.60 -6.74
C LEU A 112 11.66 1.19 -6.75
N PHE A 113 12.24 0.32 -7.58
CA PHE A 113 11.77 -1.03 -7.81
C PHE A 113 12.87 -2.06 -7.52
N LEU A 114 12.48 -3.22 -7.00
CA LEU A 114 13.33 -4.40 -6.83
C LEU A 114 12.85 -5.54 -7.75
N PRO A 115 13.72 -6.53 -8.04
CA PRO A 115 13.32 -7.77 -8.71
C PRO A 115 12.21 -8.49 -7.93
N ASN A 116 11.30 -9.18 -8.60
CA ASN A 116 10.31 -10.02 -7.92
C ASN A 116 10.88 -11.42 -7.62
N GLU A 117 11.74 -11.49 -6.60
CA GLU A 117 12.46 -12.71 -6.19
C GLU A 117 11.96 -13.23 -4.82
N VAL A 118 10.84 -12.70 -4.32
CA VAL A 118 10.26 -13.04 -3.02
C VAL A 118 8.79 -13.43 -3.15
N GLU A 119 8.43 -14.57 -2.58
CA GLU A 119 7.05 -15.03 -2.50
C GLU A 119 6.35 -14.43 -1.28
N LEU A 120 5.13 -13.94 -1.48
CA LEU A 120 4.36 -13.21 -0.46
C LEU A 120 2.94 -13.78 -0.28
N PRO A 121 2.76 -15.10 -0.05
CA PRO A 121 1.42 -15.71 0.00
C PRO A 121 0.56 -15.20 1.16
N PHE A 122 1.17 -14.62 2.19
CA PHE A 122 0.50 -14.09 3.38
C PHE A 122 -0.13 -12.70 3.19
N ILE A 123 0.15 -12.00 2.08
CA ILE A 123 -0.27 -10.61 1.94
C ILE A 123 -1.72 -10.49 1.50
N THR A 124 -2.41 -9.47 2.00
CA THR A 124 -3.80 -9.18 1.59
C THR A 124 -3.88 -8.60 0.16
N ASN A 125 -5.06 -8.67 -0.47
CA ASN A 125 -5.34 -8.03 -1.77
C ASN A 125 -4.96 -6.53 -1.82
N PHE A 126 -5.06 -5.82 -0.70
CA PHE A 126 -4.62 -4.42 -0.60
C PHE A 126 -3.13 -4.29 -0.93
N TRP A 127 -2.30 -5.11 -0.30
CA TRP A 127 -0.85 -5.10 -0.52
C TRP A 127 -0.48 -5.67 -1.88
N GLN A 128 -1.14 -6.74 -2.32
CA GLN A 128 -0.88 -7.35 -3.62
C GLN A 128 -0.99 -6.31 -4.76
N LYS A 129 -2.05 -5.51 -4.77
CA LYS A 129 -2.28 -4.47 -5.80
C LYS A 129 -1.26 -3.34 -5.78
N ARG A 130 -0.57 -3.10 -4.66
CA ARG A 130 0.36 -1.98 -4.47
C ARG A 130 1.83 -2.40 -4.53
N VAL A 131 2.16 -3.60 -4.08
CA VAL A 131 3.52 -4.15 -4.07
C VAL A 131 3.95 -4.45 -5.49
N TYR A 132 3.09 -5.11 -6.26
CA TYR A 132 3.41 -5.50 -7.64
C TYR A 132 3.11 -4.34 -8.61
N SER A 133 4.12 -3.99 -9.40
CA SER A 133 4.04 -2.96 -10.43
C SER A 133 4.62 -3.49 -11.74
N GLY A 134 3.90 -3.31 -12.85
CA GLY A 134 4.30 -3.77 -14.19
C GLY A 134 3.50 -4.96 -14.72
N GLY A 135 3.42 -5.07 -16.05
CA GLY A 135 2.70 -6.13 -16.76
C GLY A 135 3.34 -7.52 -16.62
N SER A 136 2.62 -8.55 -17.09
CA SER A 136 2.83 -9.98 -16.83
C SER A 136 4.23 -10.55 -17.07
N LYS A 137 5.09 -9.86 -17.82
CA LYS A 137 6.35 -10.43 -18.32
C LYS A 137 7.55 -10.25 -17.39
N ASN A 138 7.49 -9.33 -16.42
CA ASN A 138 8.51 -9.12 -15.38
C ASN A 138 7.95 -8.19 -14.29
N PRO A 139 7.11 -8.70 -13.36
CA PRO A 139 6.60 -7.87 -12.28
C PRO A 139 7.77 -7.33 -11.47
N LYS A 140 7.81 -6.02 -11.28
CA LYS A 140 8.76 -5.35 -10.40
C LYS A 140 8.04 -5.03 -9.10
N VAL A 141 8.72 -5.17 -7.96
CA VAL A 141 8.12 -4.84 -6.67
C VAL A 141 8.50 -3.41 -6.27
N ASN A 142 7.52 -2.60 -5.88
CA ASN A 142 7.78 -1.27 -5.35
C ASN A 142 8.45 -1.39 -3.98
N ARG A 143 9.71 -0.94 -3.87
CA ARG A 143 10.54 -1.13 -2.66
C ARG A 143 9.87 -0.57 -1.40
N LYS A 144 9.37 0.68 -1.46
CA LYS A 144 8.80 1.35 -0.28
C LYS A 144 7.53 0.65 0.21
N VAL A 145 6.70 0.23 -0.75
CA VAL A 145 5.46 -0.49 -0.45
C VAL A 145 5.76 -1.89 0.09
N LEU A 146 6.74 -2.58 -0.48
CA LEU A 146 7.19 -3.89 -0.01
C LEU A 146 7.72 -3.82 1.43
N GLU A 147 8.61 -2.87 1.73
CA GLU A 147 9.12 -2.63 3.08
C GLU A 147 7.96 -2.42 4.08
N SER A 148 6.94 -1.67 3.65
CA SER A 148 5.79 -1.35 4.49
C SER A 148 4.89 -2.55 4.76
N CYS A 149 4.63 -3.32 3.72
CA CYS A 149 3.89 -4.57 3.81
C CYS A 149 4.57 -5.51 4.82
N ILE A 150 5.86 -5.79 4.63
CA ILE A 150 6.59 -6.73 5.47
C ILE A 150 6.65 -6.24 6.92
N LEU A 151 7.00 -4.98 7.16
CA LEU A 151 7.08 -4.43 8.52
C LEU A 151 5.73 -4.46 9.25
N GLU A 152 4.60 -4.30 8.54
CA GLU A 152 3.28 -4.47 9.14
C GLU A 152 3.04 -5.92 9.57
N PHE A 153 3.35 -6.90 8.72
CA PHE A 153 3.19 -8.32 9.05
C PHE A 153 4.14 -8.77 10.16
N VAL A 154 5.37 -8.26 10.20
CA VAL A 154 6.29 -8.47 11.33
C VAL A 154 5.69 -7.93 12.62
N SER A 155 5.17 -6.70 12.61
CA SER A 155 4.52 -6.12 13.79
C SER A 155 3.33 -6.98 14.27
N LYS A 156 2.51 -7.50 13.35
CA LYS A 156 1.42 -8.42 13.69
C LYS A 156 1.92 -9.73 14.29
N GLY A 157 2.96 -10.32 13.71
CA GLY A 157 3.58 -11.54 14.23
C GLY A 157 4.06 -11.36 15.68
N LEU A 158 4.74 -10.26 15.95
CA LEU A 158 5.22 -9.93 17.31
C LEU A 158 4.08 -9.71 18.31
N ASN A 159 3.00 -9.02 17.90
CA ASN A 159 1.84 -8.81 18.76
C ASN A 159 1.11 -10.13 19.10
N CYS A 160 0.99 -11.04 18.14
CA CYS A 160 0.42 -12.37 18.37
C CYS A 160 1.28 -13.16 19.37
N TRP A 161 2.61 -13.06 19.29
CA TRP A 161 3.52 -13.66 20.26
C TRP A 161 3.30 -13.09 21.68
N CYS A 162 3.29 -11.77 21.85
CA CYS A 162 3.08 -11.16 23.17
C CYS A 162 1.73 -11.53 23.80
N ASN A 163 0.67 -11.65 23.00
CA ASN A 163 -0.64 -12.06 23.51
C ASN A 163 -0.66 -13.53 23.96
N ASN A 164 0.10 -14.42 23.31
CA ASN A 164 0.20 -15.83 23.71
C ASN A 164 1.05 -16.04 24.97
N PHE A 165 1.98 -15.15 25.29
CA PHE A 165 2.74 -15.17 26.55
C PHE A 165 1.96 -14.59 27.74
N SER A 166 0.88 -13.84 27.50
CA SER A 166 0.06 -13.24 28.56
C SER A 166 -1.05 -14.16 29.11
N VAL A 167 -1.12 -15.42 28.63
CA VAL A 167 -2.14 -16.41 29.00
C VAL A 167 -1.54 -17.65 29.68
N ASN A 168 -0.27 -17.61 30.07
CA ASN A 168 0.38 -18.68 30.88
C ASN A 168 0.89 -18.14 32.21
#